data_AF-K9TT57-F1
#
_entry.id   AF-K9TT57-F1
#
_cell.length_a   1.000
_cell.length_b   1.000
_cell.length_c   1.000
_cell.angle_alpha   90.00
_cell.angle_beta   90.00
_cell.angle_gamma   90.00
#
_symmetry.space_group_name_H-M   'P 1'
#
loop_
_entity.id
_entity.type
_entity.pdbx_description
1 polymer ?
#
loop_
_entity_poly.entity_id
_entity_poly.type
_entity_poly.pdbx_seq_one_letter_code
_entity_poly.pdbx_strand_id
1 'polypeptide(L)' 'MPTKQEKIAQSWFKGRGVGVKNKTKPVSVLLPAELDSIIRSMENRSEFIREAIVEKLEREGLAGRHN' A
#
# COMPACT_ATOMS: atom_id res chain seq x y z
N MET A 1 2.32 18.05 21.47
CA MET A 1 2.17 16.58 21.36
C MET A 1 1.33 16.31 20.12
N PRO A 2 1.87 15.73 19.04
CA PRO A 2 1.07 15.48 17.84
C PRO A 2 0.02 14.41 18.11
N THR A 3 -1.19 14.67 17.63
CA THR A 3 -2.39 13.84 17.82
C THR A 3 -2.27 12.50 17.11
N LYS A 4 -3.08 11.51 17.54
CA LYS A 4 -3.08 10.13 17.00
C LYS A 4 -3.25 10.08 15.47
N GLN A 5 -3.87 11.10 14.87
CA GLN A 5 -4.07 11.25 13.42
C GLN A 5 -2.79 11.71 12.69
N GLU A 6 -1.95 12.54 13.32
CA GLU A 6 -0.69 13.01 12.74
C GLU A 6 0.37 11.89 12.66
N LYS A 7 0.34 10.93 13.59
CA LYS A 7 1.23 9.75 13.53
C LYS A 7 0.89 8.81 12.38
N ILE A 8 -0.39 8.68 12.01
CA ILE A 8 -0.83 7.84 10.89
C ILE A 8 -0.41 8.48 9.55
N ALA A 9 -0.38 9.81 9.49
CA ALA A 9 0.13 10.55 8.34
C ALA A 9 1.66 10.43 8.15
N GLN A 10 2.43 10.20 9.23
CA GLN A 10 3.89 10.02 9.12
C GLN A 10 4.33 8.65 8.58
N SER A 11 3.45 7.65 8.57
CA SER A 11 3.70 6.34 7.92
C SER A 11 3.58 6.39 6.39
N TRP A 12 3.46 7.58 5.80
CA TRP A 12 3.36 7.76 4.35
C TRP A 12 4.72 7.49 3.69
N PHE A 13 5.00 6.21 3.46
CA PHE A 13 5.87 5.67 2.41
C PHE A 13 6.89 6.68 1.85
N LYS A 14 7.95 6.95 2.63
CA LYS A 14 9.21 7.62 2.26
C LYS A 14 9.13 8.64 1.10
N GLY A 15 8.11 9.50 1.04
CA GLY A 15 7.91 10.48 -0.04
C GLY A 15 7.86 9.95 -1.48
N ARG A 16 7.80 8.62 -1.71
CA ARG A 16 7.82 7.99 -3.05
C ARG A 16 6.48 7.45 -3.51
N GLY A 17 5.48 7.58 -2.66
CA GLY A 17 4.12 7.22 -2.99
C GLY A 17 3.60 8.40 -3.79
N VAL A 18 3.12 8.16 -5.00
CA VAL A 18 2.16 9.08 -5.59
C VAL A 18 0.90 8.92 -4.74
N GLY A 19 0.92 9.50 -3.53
CA GLY A 19 -0.25 9.80 -2.74
C GLY A 19 -1.01 10.80 -3.57
N VAL A 20 -1.74 10.24 -4.55
CA VAL A 20 -2.79 10.81 -5.35
C VAL A 20 -2.68 12.33 -5.39
N LYS A 21 -1.99 12.87 -6.42
CA LYS A 21 -2.07 14.30 -6.77
C LYS A 21 -3.52 14.72 -6.51
N ASN A 22 -3.69 15.56 -5.50
CA ASN A 22 -4.93 15.91 -4.81
C ASN A 22 -6.18 15.59 -5.68
N LYS A 23 -6.79 14.39 -5.52
CA LYS A 23 -8.09 13.89 -6.07
C LYS A 23 -8.12 12.46 -6.63
N THR A 24 -7.01 11.78 -6.89
CA THR A 24 -7.09 10.38 -7.38
C THR A 24 -7.59 9.45 -6.28
N LYS A 25 -8.54 8.56 -6.59
CA LYS A 25 -9.02 7.56 -5.62
C LYS A 25 -7.98 6.45 -5.46
N PRO A 26 -7.75 5.92 -4.25
CA PRO A 26 -6.87 4.78 -4.06
C PRO A 26 -7.40 3.56 -4.83
N VAL A 27 -6.48 2.70 -5.28
CA VAL A 27 -6.85 1.38 -5.82
C VAL A 27 -7.33 0.53 -4.64
N SER A 28 -8.60 0.13 -4.66
CA SER A 28 -9.21 -0.73 -3.66
C SER A 28 -9.95 -1.87 -4.33
N VAL A 29 -9.82 -3.07 -3.77
CA VAL A 29 -10.48 -4.29 -4.25
C VAL A 29 -11.21 -4.98 -3.09
N LEU A 30 -12.30 -5.67 -3.40
CA LEU A 30 -12.96 -6.54 -2.43
C LEU A 30 -12.17 -7.84 -2.33
N LEU A 31 -11.82 -8.24 -1.11
CA LEU A 31 -11.11 -9.48 -0.84
C LEU A 31 -12.07 -10.54 -0.28
N PRO A 32 -11.79 -11.84 -0.51
CA PRO A 32 -12.41 -12.91 0.26
C PRO A 32 -12.26 -12.69 1.76
N ALA A 33 -13.27 -13.06 2.53
CA ALA A 33 -13.33 -12.77 3.97
C ALA A 33 -12.12 -13.29 4.76
N GLU A 34 -11.62 -14.48 4.39
CA GLU A 34 -10.42 -15.07 4.99
C GLU A 34 -9.17 -14.20 4.78
N LEU A 35 -8.93 -13.75 3.54
CA LEU A 35 -7.78 -12.90 3.21
C LEU A 35 -7.90 -11.51 3.83
N ASP A 36 -9.10 -10.93 3.84
CA ASP A 36 -9.36 -9.64 4.49
C ASP A 36 -9.07 -9.72 5.99
N SER A 37 -9.50 -10.79 6.67
CA SER A 37 -9.22 -11.02 8.09
C SER A 37 -7.72 -11.10 8.37
N ILE A 38 -6.99 -11.90 7.59
CA ILE A 38 -5.54 -12.06 7.71
C ILE A 38 -4.83 -10.71 7.51
N ILE A 39 -5.11 -10.01 6.42
CA ILE A 39 -4.46 -8.74 6.08
C ILE A 39 -4.78 -7.66 7.11
N ARG A 40 -6.03 -7.61 7.63
CA ARG A 40 -6.41 -6.64 8.67
C ARG A 40 -5.71 -6.89 10.01
N SER A 41 -5.33 -8.12 10.30
CA SER A 41 -4.61 -8.48 11.53
C SER A 41 -3.14 -8.03 11.53
N MET A 42 -2.57 -7.70 10.36
CA MET A 42 -1.18 -7.27 10.22
C MET A 42 -0.99 -5.82 10.65
N GLU A 43 0.03 -5.55 11.47
CA GLU A 43 0.43 -4.18 11.86
C GLU A 43 0.94 -3.37 10.66
N ASN A 44 1.66 -4.01 9.73
CA ASN A 44 2.25 -3.42 8.54
C ASN A 44 1.45 -3.67 7.25
N ARG A 45 0.14 -3.94 7.35
CA ARG A 45 -0.74 -4.37 6.23
C ARG A 45 -0.55 -3.60 4.92
N SER A 46 -0.41 -2.29 4.99
CA SER A 46 -0.30 -1.43 3.80
C SER A 46 1.04 -1.60 3.09
N GLU A 47 2.11 -1.87 3.82
CA GLU A 47 3.43 -2.13 3.23
C GLU A 47 3.46 -3.53 2.61
N PHE A 48 2.93 -4.53 3.33
CA PHE A 48 2.78 -5.89 2.83
C PHE A 48 2.04 -5.92 1.48
N ILE A 49 0.90 -5.25 1.37
CA ILE A 49 0.13 -5.19 0.11
C ILE A 49 0.95 -4.54 -1.01
N ARG A 50 1.72 -3.48 -0.72
CA ARG A 50 2.55 -2.82 -1.73
C ARG A 50 3.65 -3.73 -2.24
N GLU A 51 4.38 -4.38 -1.34
CA GLU A 51 5.46 -5.31 -1.67
C GLU A 51 4.92 -6.48 -2.49
N ALA A 52 3.79 -7.07 -2.09
CA ALA A 52 3.14 -8.14 -2.83
C ALA A 52 2.72 -7.72 -4.25
N ILE A 53 2.21 -6.50 -4.42
CA ILE A 53 1.87 -5.96 -5.75
C ILE A 53 3.13 -5.77 -6.60
N VAL A 54 4.20 -5.19 -6.04
CA VAL A 54 5.47 -4.99 -6.76
C VAL A 54 6.04 -6.34 -7.20
N GLU A 55 6.14 -7.31 -6.29
CA GLU A 55 6.66 -8.65 -6.59
C GLU A 55 5.84 -9.35 -7.69
N LYS A 56 4.51 -9.24 -7.62
CA LYS A 56 3.61 -9.82 -8.64
C LYS A 56 3.84 -9.18 -10.01
N LEU A 57 3.91 -7.86 -10.07
CA LEU A 57 4.12 -7.13 -11.33
C LEU A 57 5.52 -7.37 -11.91
N GLU A 58 6.54 -7.48 -11.07
CA GLU A 58 7.90 -7.86 -11.48
C GLU A 58 7.94 -9.27 -12.05
N ARG A 59 7.30 -10.22 -11.38
CA ARG A 59 7.18 -11.61 -11.87
C ARG A 59 6.45 -11.70 -13.21
N GLU A 60 5.47 -10.83 -13.45
CA GLU A 60 4.71 -10.78 -14.70
C GLU A 60 5.38 -9.93 -15.80
N GLY A 61 6.52 -9.31 -15.52
CA GLY A 61 7.21 -8.41 -16.46
C GLY A 61 6.45 -7.12 -16.74
N LEU A 62 5.47 -6.76 -15.91
CA LEU A 62 4.66 -5.54 -16.00
C LEU A 62 5.28 -4.38 -15.24
N ALA A 63 6.17 -4.67 -14.29
CA ALA A 63 7.01 -3.70 -13.60
C ALA A 63 8.45 -4.23 -13.55
N GLY A 64 9.44 -3.34 -13.60
CA GLY A 64 10.85 -3.72 -13.66
C GLY A 64 11.62 -2.62 -14.37
N ARG A 65 12.78 -2.24 -13.82
CA ARG A 65 13.59 -1.09 -14.24
C ARG A 65 13.72 -1.04 -15.76
N HIS A 66 13.08 -0.06 -16.39
CA HIS A 66 13.61 0.47 -17.65
C HIS A 66 15.06 0.84 -17.38
N ASN A 67 15.99 0.19 -18.09
CA ASN A 67 17.30 0.78 -18.36
C ASN A 67 17.08 2.04 -19.21
#